data_AF-A0A524MSS0-F1
#
_entry.id   AF-A0A524MSS0-F1
#
_cell.length_a   1.000
_cell.length_b   1.000
_cell.length_c   1.000
_cell.angle_alpha   90.00
_cell.angle_beta   90.00
_cell.angle_gamma   90.00
#
_symmetry.space_group_name_H-M   'P 1'
#
loop_
_entity.id
_entity.type
_entity.pdbx_description
1 polymer ?
#
loop_
_entity_poly.entity_id
_entity_poly.type
_entity_poly.pdbx_seq_one_letter_code
_entity_poly.pdbx_strand_id
1 'polypeptide(L)'
;AATAGAVTAIATTAVERIGTQTGLPFGRYAYTKALQPQVAHVPAIVPLAWFAMGLPAREAAHASLGERSTPATRIALGSAALTAWDLFLDPQMVGEGYWVWARRGLYRGIPLGNFVGWFVTGLGVMAALEALLPPTTYTDGSPDADGALIGEYTFMGVMETIGFARWFRDPTVAVVGGLGMLPIAAAAVVGKLRG
;
A
#
# COMPACT_ATOMS: atom_id res chain seq x y z
N ALA A 1 -11.63 12.21 7.27
CA ALA A 1 -11.25 11.04 8.10
C ALA A 1 -12.29 9.91 8.07
N ALA A 2 -13.52 10.11 8.56
CA ALA A 2 -14.54 9.04 8.66
C ALA A 2 -14.96 8.43 7.30
N THR A 3 -15.15 9.26 6.27
CA THR A 3 -15.56 8.80 4.92
C THR A 3 -14.47 7.99 4.21
N ALA A 4 -13.21 8.38 4.39
CA ALA A 4 -12.06 7.68 3.81
C ALA A 4 -11.82 6.31 4.48
N GLY A 5 -12.02 6.24 5.80
CA GLY A 5 -11.97 4.98 6.55
C GLY A 5 -13.09 4.02 6.15
N ALA A 6 -14.31 4.52 5.94
CA ALA A 6 -15.44 3.71 5.48
C ALA A 6 -15.20 3.12 4.08
N VAL A 7 -14.64 3.91 3.17
CA VAL A 7 -14.38 3.48 1.78
C VAL A 7 -13.26 2.46 1.70
N THR A 8 -12.23 2.60 2.52
CA THR A 8 -11.17 1.60 2.56
C THR A 8 -11.65 0.33 3.23
N ALA A 9 -12.41 0.42 4.32
CA ALA A 9 -13.06 -0.74 4.92
C ALA A 9 -13.98 -1.46 3.92
N ILE A 10 -14.78 -0.72 3.14
CA ILE A 10 -15.65 -1.29 2.10
C ILE A 10 -14.83 -1.90 0.96
N ALA A 11 -13.78 -1.23 0.50
CA ALA A 11 -12.93 -1.72 -0.59
C ALA A 11 -12.18 -2.99 -0.16
N THR A 12 -11.63 -3.04 1.05
CA THR A 12 -10.98 -4.25 1.56
C THR A 12 -11.99 -5.37 1.80
N THR A 13 -13.20 -5.07 2.30
CA THR A 13 -14.28 -6.07 2.44
C THR A 13 -14.79 -6.57 1.06
N ALA A 14 -14.77 -5.73 0.03
CA ALA A 14 -15.15 -6.09 -1.34
C ALA A 14 -14.07 -6.97 -2.00
N VAL A 15 -12.80 -6.64 -1.79
CA VAL A 15 -11.64 -7.44 -2.23
C VAL A 15 -11.61 -8.78 -1.52
N GLU A 16 -12.01 -8.82 -0.26
CA GLU A 16 -12.19 -10.03 0.53
C GLU A 16 -13.32 -10.91 -0.02
N ARG A 17 -14.47 -10.36 -0.44
CA ARG A 17 -15.53 -11.14 -1.11
C ARG A 17 -15.09 -11.69 -2.47
N ILE A 18 -14.27 -10.95 -3.23
CA ILE A 18 -13.81 -11.38 -4.55
C ILE A 18 -12.68 -12.41 -4.44
N GLY A 19 -11.72 -12.20 -3.52
CA GLY A 19 -10.52 -13.03 -3.37
C GLY A 19 -10.77 -14.36 -2.64
N THR A 20 -11.60 -14.38 -1.59
CA THR A 20 -11.81 -15.59 -0.76
C THR A 20 -12.57 -16.71 -1.49
N GLN A 21 -13.41 -16.37 -2.47
CA GLN A 21 -14.17 -17.37 -3.24
C GLN A 21 -13.47 -17.83 -4.52
N THR A 22 -12.65 -16.98 -5.15
CA THR A 22 -12.09 -17.27 -6.49
C THR A 22 -10.61 -17.64 -6.46
N GLY A 23 -9.84 -17.23 -5.44
CA GLY A 23 -8.39 -17.46 -5.38
C GLY A 23 -7.60 -16.74 -6.47
N LEU A 24 -8.23 -15.84 -7.22
CA LEU A 24 -7.61 -15.01 -8.24
C LEU A 24 -7.80 -13.55 -7.87
N PRO A 25 -6.79 -12.68 -8.08
CA PRO A 25 -5.41 -12.98 -8.46
C PRO A 25 -4.49 -13.40 -7.29
N PHE A 26 -4.98 -13.33 -6.05
CA PHE A 26 -4.16 -13.47 -4.82
C PHE A 26 -3.57 -14.87 -4.55
N GLY A 27 -4.09 -15.90 -5.21
CA GLY A 27 -3.85 -17.28 -4.81
C GLY A 27 -4.69 -17.69 -3.59
N ARG A 28 -4.75 -18.99 -3.30
CA ARG A 28 -5.43 -19.51 -2.11
C ARG A 28 -4.50 -19.38 -0.90
N TYR A 29 -4.91 -18.59 0.08
CA TYR A 29 -4.22 -18.45 1.37
C TYR A 29 -5.24 -18.38 2.51
N ALA A 30 -4.78 -18.56 3.75
CA ALA A 30 -5.60 -18.43 4.94
C ALA A 30 -4.84 -17.67 6.03
N TYR A 31 -5.57 -16.80 6.73
CA TYR A 31 -5.09 -16.15 7.95
C TYR A 31 -5.08 -17.16 9.10
N THR A 32 -4.04 -17.10 9.93
CA THR A 32 -3.95 -17.92 11.15
C THR A 32 -4.72 -17.26 12.28
N LYS A 33 -4.86 -17.97 13.41
CA LYS A 33 -5.57 -17.44 14.59
C LYS A 33 -4.77 -16.40 15.38
N ALA A 34 -3.54 -16.10 14.97
CA ALA A 34 -2.64 -15.19 15.69
C ALA A 34 -3.10 -13.72 15.65
N LEU A 35 -3.77 -13.30 14.56
CA LEU A 35 -4.34 -11.96 14.43
C LEU A 35 -5.86 -12.02 14.68
N GLN A 36 -6.29 -11.39 15.76
CA GLN A 36 -7.68 -11.28 16.20
C GLN A 36 -7.99 -9.82 16.60
N PRO A 37 -9.26 -9.38 16.49
CA PRO A 37 -10.42 -10.15 16.03
C PRO A 37 -10.43 -10.34 14.50
N GLN A 38 -11.06 -11.43 14.05
CA GLN A 38 -11.36 -11.67 12.63
C GLN A 38 -12.83 -11.38 12.34
N VAL A 39 -13.07 -10.68 11.23
CA VAL A 39 -14.39 -10.49 10.64
C VAL A 39 -14.40 -11.31 9.35
N ALA A 40 -15.34 -12.24 9.21
CA ALA A 40 -15.45 -13.11 8.02
C ALA A 40 -14.15 -13.85 7.60
N HIS A 41 -13.29 -14.21 8.58
CA HIS A 41 -11.98 -14.86 8.40
C HIS A 41 -10.82 -13.95 7.97
N VAL A 42 -11.03 -12.64 7.90
CA VAL A 42 -9.94 -11.66 7.73
C VAL A 42 -9.70 -10.89 9.02
N PRO A 43 -8.45 -10.77 9.50
CA PRO A 43 -8.13 -9.98 10.67
C PRO A 43 -8.45 -8.50 10.44
N ALA A 44 -9.20 -7.90 11.38
CA ALA A 44 -9.63 -6.51 11.26
C ALA A 44 -8.47 -5.51 11.15
N ILE A 45 -7.28 -5.88 11.62
CA ILE A 45 -6.08 -5.04 11.54
C ILE A 45 -5.57 -4.87 10.10
N VAL A 46 -5.80 -5.84 9.21
CA VAL A 46 -5.31 -5.81 7.82
C VAL A 46 -5.91 -4.62 7.04
N PRO A 47 -7.25 -4.47 6.92
CA PRO A 47 -7.84 -3.31 6.26
C PRO A 47 -7.45 -1.98 6.91
N LEU A 48 -7.30 -1.96 8.24
CA LEU A 48 -6.93 -0.74 8.97
C LEU A 48 -5.49 -0.31 8.65
N ALA A 49 -4.55 -1.25 8.61
CA ALA A 49 -3.16 -0.97 8.27
C ALA A 49 -3.03 -0.50 6.81
N TRP A 50 -3.76 -1.16 5.89
CA TRP A 50 -3.83 -0.75 4.50
C TRP A 50 -4.44 0.65 4.32
N PHE A 51 -5.44 1.01 5.13
CA PHE A 51 -5.97 2.38 5.15
C PHE A 51 -4.96 3.40 5.66
N ALA A 52 -4.29 3.09 6.77
CA ALA A 52 -3.27 3.96 7.35
C ALA A 52 -2.17 4.28 6.32
N MET A 53 -1.75 3.28 5.53
CA MET A 53 -0.73 3.47 4.49
C MET A 53 -1.28 4.06 3.17
N GLY A 54 -2.59 3.93 2.92
CA GLY A 54 -3.23 4.38 1.69
C GLY A 54 -3.20 5.89 1.48
N LEU A 55 -3.40 6.68 2.54
CA LEU A 55 -3.30 8.15 2.45
C LEU A 55 -1.86 8.63 2.22
N PRO A 56 -0.84 8.19 2.98
CA PRO A 56 0.57 8.43 2.67
C PRO A 56 0.96 8.06 1.23
N ALA A 57 0.53 6.89 0.74
CA ALA A 57 0.81 6.46 -0.63
C ALA A 57 0.18 7.40 -1.68
N ARG A 58 -1.02 7.89 -1.43
CA ARG A 58 -1.70 8.89 -2.27
C ARG A 58 -0.93 10.21 -2.30
N GLU A 59 -0.58 10.77 -1.14
CA GLU A 59 0.13 12.05 -1.06
C GLU A 59 1.53 11.97 -1.67
N ALA A 60 2.22 10.84 -1.47
CA ALA A 60 3.50 10.58 -2.13
C ALA A 60 3.36 10.60 -3.67
N ALA A 61 2.29 10.00 -4.21
CA ALA A 61 2.02 10.03 -5.64
C ALA A 61 1.70 11.44 -6.16
N HIS A 62 0.91 12.22 -5.42
CA HIS A 62 0.56 13.60 -5.78
C HIS A 62 1.80 14.49 -5.83
N ALA A 63 2.61 14.46 -4.77
CA ALA A 63 3.84 15.23 -4.69
C ALA A 63 4.85 14.81 -5.77
N SER A 64 4.96 13.51 -6.07
CA SER A 64 5.87 12.99 -7.11
C SER A 64 5.53 13.49 -8.51
N LEU A 65 4.23 13.62 -8.82
CA LEU A 65 3.77 13.99 -10.16
C LEU A 65 3.60 15.50 -10.35
N GLY A 66 3.34 16.25 -9.28
CA GLY A 66 3.19 17.71 -9.29
C GLY A 66 2.03 18.19 -10.18
N GLU A 67 2.16 19.39 -10.74
CA GLU A 67 1.12 20.06 -11.55
C GLU A 67 0.74 19.32 -12.85
N ARG A 68 1.63 18.46 -13.38
CA ARG A 68 1.39 17.69 -14.62
C ARG A 68 0.57 16.42 -14.39
N SER A 69 0.11 16.20 -13.17
CA SER A 69 -0.63 15.01 -12.79
C SER A 69 -2.06 15.00 -13.33
N THR A 70 -2.47 13.86 -13.86
CA THR A 70 -3.86 13.55 -14.19
C THR A 70 -4.45 12.60 -13.14
N PRO A 71 -5.78 12.51 -12.99
CA PRO A 71 -6.40 11.53 -12.10
C PRO A 71 -5.91 10.10 -12.36
N ALA A 72 -5.78 9.70 -13.64
CA ALA A 72 -5.28 8.38 -14.01
C ALA A 72 -3.85 8.13 -13.51
N THR A 73 -2.95 9.11 -13.66
CA THR A 73 -1.56 8.97 -13.18
C THR A 73 -1.47 8.94 -11.65
N ARG A 74 -2.30 9.72 -10.94
CA ARG A 74 -2.36 9.72 -9.47
C ARG A 74 -2.87 8.38 -8.94
N ILE A 75 -3.92 7.84 -9.56
CA ILE A 75 -4.49 6.54 -9.21
C ILE A 75 -3.46 5.43 -9.44
N ALA A 76 -2.82 5.41 -10.61
CA ALA A 76 -1.84 4.39 -10.95
C ALA A 76 -0.60 4.45 -10.04
N LEU A 77 -0.02 5.64 -9.82
CA LEU A 77 1.16 5.80 -8.97
C LEU A 77 0.84 5.60 -7.50
N GLY A 78 -0.30 6.10 -7.00
CA GLY A 78 -0.73 5.87 -5.62
C GLY A 78 -0.96 4.38 -5.34
N SER A 79 -1.55 3.67 -6.29
CA SER A 79 -1.72 2.22 -6.19
C SER A 79 -0.38 1.49 -6.22
N ALA A 80 0.55 1.90 -7.08
CA ALA A 80 1.89 1.33 -7.10
C ALA A 80 2.65 1.60 -5.80
N ALA A 81 2.50 2.81 -5.25
CA ALA A 81 3.11 3.22 -3.99
C ALA A 81 2.59 2.41 -2.80
N LEU A 82 1.29 2.13 -2.77
CA LEU A 82 0.68 1.29 -1.73
C LEU A 82 1.11 -0.17 -1.88
N THR A 83 1.06 -0.74 -3.09
CA THR A 83 1.52 -2.11 -3.35
C THR A 83 3.03 -2.29 -3.12
N ALA A 84 3.83 -1.24 -3.28
CA ALA A 84 5.25 -1.29 -2.97
C ALA A 84 5.50 -1.55 -1.47
N TRP A 85 4.58 -1.15 -0.58
CA TRP A 85 4.66 -1.48 0.84
C TRP A 85 4.40 -2.97 1.11
N ASP A 86 3.53 -3.62 0.33
CA ASP A 86 3.30 -5.07 0.46
C ASP A 86 4.57 -5.89 0.18
N LEU A 87 5.54 -5.35 -0.58
CA LEU A 87 6.83 -5.98 -0.80
C LEU A 87 7.65 -6.15 0.49
N PHE A 88 7.34 -5.38 1.55
CA PHE A 88 7.87 -5.52 2.89
C PHE A 88 6.90 -6.28 3.80
N LEU A 89 5.63 -5.84 3.84
CA LEU A 89 4.61 -6.34 4.74
C LEU A 89 4.36 -7.84 4.52
N ASP A 90 4.13 -8.29 3.29
CA ASP A 90 3.76 -9.68 3.02
C ASP A 90 4.88 -10.66 3.44
N PRO A 91 6.16 -10.47 3.07
CA PRO A 91 7.25 -11.29 3.59
C PRO A 91 7.33 -11.33 5.12
N GLN A 92 7.12 -10.19 5.78
CA GLN A 92 7.12 -10.15 7.25
C GLN A 92 6.01 -11.02 7.80
N MET A 93 4.78 -10.83 7.30
CA MET A 93 3.61 -11.48 7.85
C MET A 93 3.60 -12.99 7.58
N VAL A 94 4.17 -13.43 6.46
CA VAL A 94 4.42 -14.85 6.17
C VAL A 94 5.52 -15.41 7.07
N GLY A 95 6.61 -14.67 7.24
CA GLY A 95 7.74 -15.06 8.08
C GLY A 95 7.31 -15.30 9.54
N GLU A 96 6.41 -14.47 10.05
CA GLU A 96 5.83 -14.56 11.39
C GLU A 96 4.64 -15.53 11.48
N GLY A 97 4.22 -16.14 10.36
CA GLY A 97 3.14 -17.13 10.33
C GLY A 97 1.73 -16.55 10.53
N TYR A 98 1.51 -15.27 10.22
CA TYR A 98 0.18 -14.66 10.30
C TYR A 98 -0.76 -15.11 9.19
N TRP A 99 -0.23 -15.45 8.02
CA TRP A 99 -0.98 -16.11 6.97
C TRP A 99 -0.10 -17.02 6.13
N VAL A 100 -0.72 -18.03 5.54
CA VAL A 100 -0.02 -19.08 4.80
C VAL A 100 -0.71 -19.35 3.47
N TRP A 101 0.07 -19.37 2.40
CA TRP A 101 -0.41 -19.77 1.07
C TRP A 101 -0.45 -21.29 0.92
N ALA A 102 -1.51 -21.80 0.29
CA ALA A 102 -1.64 -23.22 -0.02
C ALA A 102 -0.56 -23.72 -1.00
N ARG A 103 -0.08 -22.83 -1.89
CA ARG A 103 1.05 -23.08 -2.77
C ARG A 103 2.05 -21.94 -2.61
N ARG A 104 3.29 -22.28 -2.24
CA ARG A 104 4.36 -21.29 -2.07
C ARG A 104 4.67 -20.63 -3.42
N GLY A 105 4.66 -19.30 -3.43
CA GLY A 105 5.08 -18.51 -4.57
C GLY A 105 6.55 -18.11 -4.55
N LEU A 106 6.95 -17.36 -5.57
CA LEU A 106 8.35 -17.04 -5.85
C LEU A 106 8.98 -16.10 -4.82
N TYR A 107 8.24 -15.10 -4.36
CA TYR A 107 8.78 -14.07 -3.47
C TYR A 107 8.45 -14.42 -2.03
N ARG A 108 9.41 -15.03 -1.31
CA ARG A 108 9.28 -15.45 0.10
C ARG A 108 8.07 -16.36 0.39
N GLY A 109 7.64 -17.13 -0.60
CA GLY A 109 6.47 -17.98 -0.50
C GLY A 109 5.16 -17.30 -0.92
N ILE A 110 5.20 -16.03 -1.31
CA ILE A 110 4.06 -15.26 -1.83
C ILE A 110 4.01 -15.36 -3.37
N PRO A 111 2.87 -15.73 -3.96
CA PRO A 111 2.67 -15.72 -5.42
C PRO A 111 2.75 -14.30 -5.99
N LEU A 112 3.37 -14.10 -7.14
CA LEU A 112 3.44 -12.77 -7.77
C LEU A 112 2.06 -12.20 -8.10
N GLY A 113 1.08 -13.06 -8.36
CA GLY A 113 -0.32 -12.66 -8.57
C GLY A 113 -0.94 -11.92 -7.37
N ASN A 114 -0.42 -12.13 -6.16
CA ASN A 114 -0.83 -11.39 -4.97
C ASN A 114 -0.54 -9.90 -5.11
N PHE A 115 0.67 -9.51 -5.51
CA PHE A 115 1.03 -8.11 -5.73
C PHE A 115 0.25 -7.49 -6.89
N VAL A 116 -0.06 -8.27 -7.94
CA VAL A 116 -0.97 -7.83 -9.00
C VAL A 116 -2.38 -7.59 -8.44
N GLY A 117 -2.85 -8.44 -7.54
CA GLY A 117 -4.12 -8.28 -6.84
C GLY A 117 -4.19 -7.04 -5.98
N TRP A 118 -3.15 -6.80 -5.20
CA TRP A 118 -3.02 -5.60 -4.40
C TRP A 118 -2.93 -4.35 -5.26
N PHE A 119 -2.24 -4.40 -6.40
CA PHE A 119 -2.24 -3.30 -7.34
C PHE A 119 -3.63 -3.04 -7.93
N VAL A 120 -4.33 -4.05 -8.44
CA VAL A 120 -5.69 -3.87 -8.98
C VAL A 120 -6.67 -3.36 -7.93
N THR A 121 -6.53 -3.85 -6.69
CA THR A 121 -7.30 -3.38 -5.54
C THR A 121 -7.00 -1.92 -5.22
N GLY A 122 -5.71 -1.57 -5.18
CA GLY A 122 -5.22 -0.22 -4.95
C GLY A 122 -5.74 0.76 -5.98
N LEU A 123 -5.88 0.37 -7.26
CA LEU A 123 -6.50 1.22 -8.28
C LEU A 123 -7.92 1.63 -7.90
N GLY A 124 -8.73 0.68 -7.40
CA GLY A 124 -10.09 0.95 -6.93
C GLY A 124 -10.12 1.86 -5.70
N VAL A 125 -9.27 1.57 -4.71
CA VAL A 125 -9.14 2.39 -3.49
C VAL A 125 -8.70 3.81 -3.84
N MET A 126 -7.67 3.97 -4.66
CA MET A 126 -7.15 5.28 -5.07
C MET A 126 -8.15 6.05 -5.91
N ALA A 127 -8.88 5.39 -6.81
CA ALA A 127 -9.97 6.03 -7.56
C ALA A 127 -11.06 6.56 -6.62
N ALA A 128 -11.43 5.80 -5.59
CA ALA A 128 -12.39 6.23 -4.60
C ALA A 128 -11.85 7.39 -3.74
N LEU A 129 -10.58 7.33 -3.32
CA LEU A 129 -9.94 8.42 -2.58
C LEU A 129 -9.85 9.71 -3.42
N GLU A 130 -9.49 9.63 -4.71
CA GLU A 130 -9.50 10.79 -5.61
C GLU A 130 -10.91 11.39 -5.78
N ALA A 131 -11.95 10.55 -5.81
CA ALA A 131 -13.33 11.02 -5.94
C ALA A 131 -13.88 11.67 -4.65
N LEU A 132 -13.49 11.13 -3.48
CA LEU A 132 -14.02 11.55 -2.18
C LEU A 132 -13.21 12.66 -1.52
N LEU A 133 -11.91 12.69 -1.81
CA LEU A 133 -10.98 13.70 -1.36
C LEU A 133 -10.42 14.38 -2.61
N PRO A 134 -11.25 15.07 -3.42
CA PRO A 134 -10.73 15.76 -4.60
C PRO A 134 -9.58 16.67 -4.16
N PRO A 135 -8.48 16.73 -4.94
CA PRO A 135 -7.36 17.57 -4.61
C PRO A 135 -7.88 18.97 -4.38
N THR A 136 -7.75 19.47 -3.15
CA THR A 136 -8.11 20.84 -2.82
C THR A 136 -7.14 21.72 -3.59
N THR A 137 -7.58 22.21 -4.74
CA THR A 137 -6.97 23.36 -5.40
C THR A 137 -6.97 24.49 -4.38
N TYR A 138 -5.82 24.72 -3.74
CA TYR A 138 -5.57 25.91 -2.93
C TYR A 138 -4.99 27.00 -3.84
N THR A 139 -5.21 28.23 -3.41
CA THR A 139 -5.18 29.54 -4.08
C THR A 139 -3.98 29.89 -4.99
N ASP A 140 -2.95 29.06 -5.12
CA ASP A 140 -1.74 29.32 -5.92
C ASP A 140 -1.47 28.28 -7.03
N GLY A 141 -2.28 27.22 -7.15
CA GLY A 141 -2.16 26.23 -8.23
C GLY A 141 -1.16 25.10 -7.96
N SER A 142 -0.43 25.11 -6.84
CA SER A 142 0.40 23.99 -6.42
C SER A 142 -0.44 22.92 -5.69
N PRO A 143 -0.21 21.61 -5.89
CA PRO A 143 -0.80 20.59 -5.04
C PRO A 143 -0.13 20.67 -3.65
N ASP A 144 -0.83 21.20 -2.64
CA ASP A 144 -0.35 21.13 -1.25
C ASP A 144 -0.52 19.71 -0.70
N ALA A 145 0.29 18.78 -1.23
CA ALA A 145 0.36 17.41 -0.73
C ALA A 145 0.86 17.43 0.72
N ASP A 146 0.19 16.70 1.60
CA ASP A 146 0.45 16.79 3.04
C ASP A 146 1.87 16.30 3.36
N GLY A 147 2.72 17.21 3.83
CA GLY A 147 4.12 16.93 4.15
C GLY A 147 4.29 15.88 5.26
N ALA A 148 3.34 15.78 6.20
CA ALA A 148 3.37 14.76 7.25
C ALA A 148 3.13 13.37 6.68
N LEU A 149 2.17 13.22 5.76
CA LEU A 149 1.86 11.95 5.09
C LEU A 149 2.98 11.52 4.13
N ILE A 150 3.61 12.47 3.43
CA ILE A 150 4.83 12.20 2.64
C ILE A 150 5.97 11.76 3.56
N GLY A 151 6.11 12.41 4.72
CA GLY A 151 7.07 12.06 5.75
C GLY A 151 6.86 10.64 6.28
N GLU A 152 5.61 10.25 6.54
CA GLU A 152 5.23 8.90 6.96
C GLU A 152 5.61 7.86 5.89
N TYR A 153 5.23 8.07 4.63
CA TYR A 153 5.60 7.16 3.52
C TYR A 153 7.12 6.99 3.41
N THR A 154 7.84 8.11 3.48
CA THR A 154 9.30 8.12 3.38
C THR A 154 9.96 7.43 4.57
N PHE A 155 9.48 7.72 5.77
CA PHE A 155 9.98 7.11 7.00
C PHE A 155 9.77 5.60 6.99
N MET A 156 8.57 5.13 6.63
CA MET A 156 8.27 3.71 6.52
C MET A 156 9.20 3.02 5.52
N GLY A 157 9.30 3.53 4.29
CA GLY A 157 10.16 2.93 3.27
C GLY A 157 11.64 2.87 3.68
N VAL A 158 12.17 3.92 4.31
CA VAL A 158 13.56 3.95 4.82
C VAL A 158 13.73 2.97 5.97
N MET A 159 12.85 3.03 6.97
CA MET A 159 12.99 2.22 8.18
C MET A 159 12.79 0.73 7.91
N GLU A 160 11.86 0.35 7.04
CA GLU A 160 11.69 -1.05 6.62
C GLU A 160 12.90 -1.51 5.82
N THR A 161 13.42 -0.70 4.88
CA THR A 161 14.66 -1.05 4.14
C THR A 161 15.82 -1.33 5.10
N ILE A 162 16.06 -0.46 6.08
CA ILE A 162 17.14 -0.66 7.06
C ILE A 162 16.79 -1.83 7.99
N GLY A 163 15.53 -1.93 8.43
CA GLY A 163 14.98 -2.99 9.27
C GLY A 163 15.27 -4.37 8.69
N PHE A 164 14.89 -4.59 7.44
CA PHE A 164 15.13 -5.85 6.75
C PHE A 164 16.61 -6.09 6.47
N ALA A 165 17.37 -5.06 6.11
CA ALA A 165 18.81 -5.20 5.84
C ALA A 165 19.62 -5.59 7.10
N ARG A 166 19.23 -5.09 8.28
CA ARG A 166 20.06 -5.17 9.50
C ARG A 166 19.48 -6.06 10.59
N TRP A 167 18.19 -5.94 10.88
CA TRP A 167 17.56 -6.62 12.02
C TRP A 167 16.89 -7.92 11.61
N PHE A 168 16.06 -7.92 10.56
CA PHE A 168 15.46 -9.16 10.05
C PHE A 168 16.43 -10.00 9.21
N ARG A 169 17.60 -9.43 8.86
CA ARG A 169 18.68 -10.08 8.10
C ARG A 169 18.19 -10.68 6.79
N ASP A 170 17.37 -9.92 6.10
CA ASP A 170 16.73 -10.27 4.84
C ASP A 170 17.08 -9.24 3.76
N PRO A 171 18.26 -9.38 3.12
CA PRO A 171 18.69 -8.44 2.11
C PRO A 171 17.81 -8.47 0.86
N THR A 172 17.16 -9.60 0.56
CA THR A 172 16.25 -9.71 -0.60
C THR A 172 15.05 -8.79 -0.42
N VAL A 173 14.39 -8.86 0.74
CA VAL A 173 13.22 -8.02 1.02
C VAL A 173 13.62 -6.56 1.15
N ALA A 174 14.76 -6.27 1.80
CA ALA A 174 15.31 -4.93 1.88
C ALA A 174 15.52 -4.29 0.50
N VAL A 175 16.14 -5.03 -0.43
CA VAL A 175 16.40 -4.53 -1.79
C VAL A 175 15.11 -4.41 -2.60
N VAL A 176 14.26 -5.45 -2.61
CA VAL A 176 13.05 -5.45 -3.44
C VAL A 176 12.05 -4.39 -2.96
N GLY A 177 11.76 -4.34 -1.66
CA GLY A 177 10.88 -3.31 -1.11
C GLY A 177 11.48 -1.92 -1.21
N GLY A 178 12.79 -1.78 -0.97
CA GLY A 178 13.49 -0.50 -1.07
C GLY A 178 13.47 0.07 -2.49
N LEU A 179 13.69 -0.78 -3.50
CA LEU A 179 13.55 -0.39 -4.92
C LEU A 179 12.09 -0.07 -5.29
N GLY A 180 11.11 -0.62 -4.59
CA GLY A 180 9.70 -0.30 -4.78
C GLY A 180 9.30 1.07 -4.20
N MET A 181 9.62 1.33 -2.93
CA MET A 181 9.12 2.51 -2.21
C MET A 181 10.05 3.73 -2.31
N LEU A 182 11.37 3.56 -2.21
CA LEU A 182 12.29 4.70 -2.07
C LEU A 182 12.33 5.64 -3.28
N PRO A 183 12.23 5.17 -4.55
CA PRO A 183 12.17 6.08 -5.68
C PRO A 183 10.93 6.98 -5.65
N ILE A 184 9.79 6.45 -5.22
CA ILE A 184 8.54 7.22 -5.08
C ILE A 184 8.68 8.21 -3.92
N ALA A 185 9.20 7.76 -2.78
CA ALA A 185 9.46 8.63 -1.63
C ALA A 185 10.40 9.80 -1.99
N ALA A 186 11.51 9.52 -2.68
CA ALA A 186 12.45 10.54 -3.11
C ALA A 186 11.82 11.54 -4.08
N ALA A 187 11.05 11.06 -5.07
CA ALA A 187 10.32 11.92 -5.99
C ALA A 187 9.29 12.80 -5.26
N ALA A 188 8.57 12.24 -4.28
CA ALA A 188 7.60 12.97 -3.47
C ALA A 188 8.25 14.07 -2.63
N VAL A 189 9.36 13.76 -1.94
CA VAL A 189 10.11 14.76 -1.14
C VAL A 189 10.65 15.86 -2.03
N VAL A 190 11.25 15.52 -3.18
CA VAL A 190 11.75 16.52 -4.13
C VAL A 190 10.61 17.37 -4.69
N GLY A 191 9.46 16.77 -5.00
CA GLY A 191 8.27 17.46 -5.45
C GLY A 191 7.76 18.46 -4.41
N LYS A 192 7.68 18.04 -3.14
CA LYS A 192 7.23 18.87 -2.03
C LYS A 192 8.17 20.04 -1.72
N LEU A 193 9.48 19.87 -1.92
CA LEU A 193 10.47 20.94 -1.71
C LEU A 193 10.54 21.95 -2.87
N ARG A 194 9.95 21.63 -4.03
CA ARG A 194 10.00 22.46 -5.24
C ARG A 194 8.72 23.26 -5.48
N GLY A 195 7.58 22.80 -4.96
CA GLY A 195 6.32 23.55 -4.91
C GLY A 195 6.30 24.45 -3.69
#